data_AF-C1KAD2-F1
#
_entry.id   AF-C1KAD2-F1
#
_cell.length_a   1.000
_cell.length_b   1.000
_cell.length_c   1.000
_cell.angle_alpha   90.00
_cell.angle_beta   90.00
_cell.angle_gamma   90.00
#
_symmetry.space_group_name_H-M   'P 1'
#
loop_
_entity.id
_entity.type
_entity.pdbx_description
1 polymer ?
#
loop_
_entity_poly.entity_id
_entity_poly.type
_entity_poly.pdbx_seq_one_letter_code
_entity_poly.pdbx_strand_id
1 'polypeptide(L)' 'CQHYWGTDISSVALDHIQRINQEGPKLEQIRLFTRTADNFEGLESEGFDTIIL' A
#
# COMPACT_ATOMS: atom_id res chain seq x y z
N CYS A 1 -3.24 -7.83 14.25
CA CYS A 1 -3.03 -7.95 12.79
C CYS A 1 -2.54 -6.61 12.28
N GLN A 2 -1.41 -6.58 11.58
CA GLN A 2 -0.85 -5.35 11.00
C GLN A 2 -1.39 -5.22 9.59
N HIS A 3 -1.82 -4.02 9.21
CA HIS A 3 -2.29 -3.70 7.87
C HIS A 3 -1.34 -2.68 7.25
N TYR A 4 -1.04 -2.86 5.97
CA TYR A 4 -0.11 -1.99 5.24
C TYR A 4 -0.84 -1.37 4.06
N TRP A 5 -0.77 -0.05 3.96
CA TRP A 5 -1.29 0.70 2.82
C TRP A 5 -0.13 1.29 2.03
N GLY A 6 -0.17 1.13 0.72
CA GLY A 6 0.79 1.73 -0.20
C GLY A 6 0.07 2.45 -1.33
N THR A 7 0.50 3.66 -1.65
CA THR A 7 0.02 4.43 -2.80
C THR A 7 1.18 4.82 -3.67
N ASP A 8 1.07 4.63 -4.98
CA ASP A 8 2.03 5.14 -5.95
C ASP A 8 1.30 5.46 -7.26
N ILE A 9 1.75 6.48 -8.00
CA ILE A 9 1.19 6.80 -9.32
C ILE A 9 1.57 5.77 -10.38
N SER A 10 2.66 5.03 -10.17
CA SER A 10 3.18 4.03 -11.10
C SER A 10 2.57 2.66 -10.80
N SER A 11 1.64 2.23 -11.65
CA SER A 11 1.10 0.87 -11.59
C SER A 11 2.20 -0.19 -11.71
N VAL A 12 3.23 0.07 -12.51
CA VAL A 12 4.37 -0.84 -12.70
C VAL A 12 5.16 -1.04 -11.39
N ALA A 13 5.31 0.01 -10.59
CA ALA A 13 5.96 -0.09 -9.28
C ALA A 13 5.11 -0.93 -8.30
N LEU A 14 3.80 -0.72 -8.28
CA LEU A 14 2.88 -1.49 -7.44
C LEU A 14 2.82 -2.98 -7.83
N ASP A 15 2.80 -3.28 -9.13
CA ASP A 15 2.87 -4.65 -9.65
C ASP A 15 4.17 -5.35 -9.21
N HIS A 16 5.27 -4.59 -9.18
CA HIS A 16 6.56 -5.09 -8.70
C HIS A 16 6.54 -5.39 -7.20
N ILE A 17 5.98 -4.51 -6.37
CA ILE A 17 5.80 -4.75 -4.93
C ILE A 17 4.93 -5.99 -4.70
N GLN A 18 3.84 -6.14 -5.46
CA GLN A 18 2.96 -7.29 -5.32
C GLN A 18 3.67 -8.61 -5.64
N ARG A 19 4.53 -8.62 -6.66
CA ARG A 19 5.36 -9.80 -6.99
C ARG A 19 6.37 -10.12 -5.89
N ILE A 20 7.07 -9.11 -5.38
CA ILE A 20 8.00 -9.29 -4.25
C ILE A 20 7.26 -9.90 -3.04
N ASN A 21 6.06 -9.41 -2.73
CA ASN A 21 5.26 -9.93 -1.62
C ASN A 21 4.78 -11.38 -1.83
N GLN A 22 4.61 -11.80 -3.09
CA GLN A 22 4.23 -13.17 -3.43
C GLN A 22 5.42 -14.15 -3.34
N GLU A 23 6.61 -13.68 -3.71
CA GLU A 23 7.84 -14.49 -3.78
C GLU A 23 8.66 -14.48 -2.47
N GLY A 24 8.50 -13.44 -1.64
CA GLY A 24 9.25 -13.22 -0.41
C GLY A 24 8.45 -13.48 0.89
N PRO A 25 8.96 -13.00 2.04
CA PRO A 25 8.21 -12.97 3.29
C PRO A 25 6.91 -12.19 3.09
N LYS A 26 5.78 -12.87 3.29
CA LYS A 26 4.47 -12.26 3.08
C LYS A 26 4.22 -11.20 4.15
N LEU A 27 4.06 -9.96 3.71
CA LEU A 27 3.37 -8.93 4.49
C LEU A 27 1.89 -9.29 4.49
N GLU A 28 1.38 -9.68 5.65
CA GLU A 28 -0.03 -9.93 5.83
C GLU A 28 -0.81 -8.63 5.61
N GLN A 29 -1.91 -8.71 4.87
CA GLN A 29 -2.90 -7.63 4.71
C GLN A 29 -2.37 -6.32 4.09
N ILE A 30 -1.60 -6.42 3.00
CA ILE A 30 -1.22 -5.27 2.17
C ILE A 30 -2.35 -4.82 1.23
N ARG A 31 -2.58 -3.51 1.16
CA ARG A 31 -3.51 -2.85 0.23
C ARG A 31 -2.75 -1.80 -0.59
N LEU A 32 -2.70 -1.99 -1.89
CA LEU A 32 -2.01 -1.11 -2.83
C LEU A 32 -3.03 -0.33 -3.67
N PHE A 33 -2.79 0.97 -3.85
CA PHE A 33 -3.66 1.85 -4.64
C PHE A 33 -2.84 2.64 -5.65
N THR A 34 -3.20 2.57 -6.93
CA THR A 34 -2.57 3.37 -7.98
C THR A 34 -3.13 4.80 -7.96
N ARG A 35 -2.50 5.68 -7.19
CA ARG A 35 -2.88 7.09 -7.02
C ARG A 35 -1.78 7.89 -6.34
N THR A 36 -1.91 9.21 -6.34
CA THR A 36 -1.02 10.11 -5.58
C THR A 36 -1.24 9.94 -4.08
N ALA A 37 -0.19 10.19 -3.28
CA ALA A 37 -0.23 10.02 -1.82
C ALA A 37 -1.14 11.03 -1.09
N ASP A 38 -1.47 12.16 -1.74
CA ASP A 38 -2.42 13.15 -1.26
C ASP A 38 -3.89 12.81 -1.60
N ASN A 39 -4.14 11.74 -2.36
CA ASN A 39 -5.48 11.23 -2.59
C ASN A 39 -5.90 10.26 -1.47
N PHE A 40 -6.72 10.76 -0.55
CA PHE A 40 -7.23 10.03 0.61
C PHE A 40 -8.58 9.32 0.38
N GLU A 41 -9.10 9.28 -0.85
CA GLU A 41 -10.40 8.66 -1.14
C GLU A 41 -10.45 7.20 -0.63
N GLY A 42 -11.46 6.84 0.15
CA GLY A 42 -11.58 5.50 0.74
C GLY A 42 -10.59 5.16 1.86
N LEU A 43 -9.83 6.14 2.38
CA LEU A 43 -9.01 6.02 3.60
C LEU A 43 -9.47 6.98 4.70
N GLU A 44 -10.57 7.69 4.52
CA GLU A 44 -11.00 8.77 5.41
C GLU A 44 -11.35 8.27 6.82
N SER A 45 -11.78 7.01 6.94
CA SER A 45 -12.08 6.36 8.21
C SER A 45 -10.92 5.57 8.80
N GLU A 46 -9.82 5.43 8.08
CA GLU A 46 -8.68 4.61 8.51
C GLU A 46 -7.77 5.42 9.44
N GLY A 47 -7.34 4.79 10.54
CA GLY A 47 -6.33 5.32 11.45
C GLY A 47 -4.98 4.70 11.15
N PHE A 48 -3.92 5.52 11.06
CA PHE A 48 -2.56 5.05 10.83
C PHE A 48 -1.68 5.32 12.05
N ASP A 49 -1.08 4.27 12.61
CA ASP A 49 -0.09 4.41 13.69
C ASP A 49 1.24 5.00 13.18
N THR A 50 1.51 4.88 11.88
CA THR A 50 2.75 5.32 11.26
C THR A 50 2.50 5.68 9.80
N ILE A 51 3.11 6.78 9.35
CA ILE A 51 3.10 7.23 7.95
C ILE A 51 4.55 7.33 7.48
N ILE A 52 4.83 6.76 6.32
CA ILE A 52 6.15 6.82 5.65
C ILE A 52 5.95 7.58 4.33
N LEU A 53 6.81 8.56 4.07
CA LEU A 53 6.80 9.40 2.87
C LEU A 53 8.03 9.15 2.01
#